data_AF-A0A6I6AFR5-F1
#
_entry.id   AF-A0A6I6AFR5-F1
#
_cell.length_a   1.000
_cell.length_b   1.000
_cell.length_c   1.000
_cell.angle_alpha   90.00
_cell.angle_beta   90.00
_cell.angle_gamma   90.00
#
_symmetry.space_group_name_H-M   'P 1'
#
loop_
_entity.id
_entity.type
_entity.pdbx_description
1 polymer ?
#
loop_
_entity_poly.entity_id
_entity_poly.type
_entity_poly.pdbx_seq_one_letter_code
_entity_poly.pdbx_strand_id
1 'polypeptide(L)'
;MPNELKSAFRCLLKFVVHEVVSELQNIECPTDHKNSDQVLETDDRLLLRSSEMAERLSISERHLHRMTVERGLPCIRIGQSVRFRVEAVNEWLLEAESTEGSKQQVSVKKKNIKTKQPKIPQKSQQKKVKKQTATKPKIPAKVSKQKKVPMKKSGSQRTNPEPEQERTNPFRLLLKEIGVDRDEFGPLTNGELMQIAEVDLPTFHGWMYLGKGMPEEALEKLRKHFSKTI
;
A
#
# COMPACT_ATOMS: atom_id res chain seq x y z
N MET A 1 -14.85 70.47 21.20
CA MET A 1 -15.71 69.95 20.11
C MET A 1 -15.03 69.11 19.01
N PRO A 2 -13.70 69.13 18.72
CA PRO A 2 -13.15 68.35 17.58
C PRO A 2 -12.95 66.84 17.83
N ASN A 3 -13.08 66.38 19.07
CA ASN A 3 -12.81 64.98 19.43
C ASN A 3 -14.01 64.06 19.17
N GLU A 4 -15.23 64.56 19.27
CA GLU A 4 -16.45 63.79 19.00
C GLU A 4 -16.59 63.47 17.51
N LEU A 5 -16.27 64.43 16.65
CA LEU A 5 -16.26 64.24 15.20
C LEU A 5 -15.23 63.17 14.79
N LYS A 6 -14.01 63.23 15.35
CA LYS A 6 -12.97 62.23 15.09
C LYS A 6 -13.38 60.83 15.57
N SER A 7 -14.11 60.74 16.69
CA SER A 7 -14.64 59.48 17.21
C SER A 7 -15.70 58.89 16.28
N ALA A 8 -16.64 59.73 15.82
CA ALA A 8 -17.68 59.32 14.89
C ALA A 8 -17.09 58.81 13.56
N PHE A 9 -16.10 59.52 12.99
CA PHE A 9 -15.40 59.07 11.79
C PHE A 9 -14.66 57.75 11.98
N ARG A 10 -14.02 57.53 13.14
CA ARG A 10 -13.36 56.25 13.43
C ARG A 10 -14.36 55.09 13.52
N CYS A 11 -15.54 55.31 14.11
CA CYS A 11 -16.59 54.30 14.16
C CYS A 11 -17.13 53.97 12.76
N LEU A 12 -17.36 54.99 11.94
CA LEU A 12 -17.84 54.80 10.56
C LEU A 12 -16.81 54.03 9.72
N LEU A 13 -15.52 54.39 9.84
CA LEU A 13 -14.44 53.73 9.12
C LEU A 13 -14.32 52.25 9.51
N LYS A 14 -14.44 51.94 10.81
CA LYS A 14 -14.44 50.55 11.30
C LYS A 14 -15.60 49.74 10.72
N PHE A 15 -16.77 50.33 10.61
CA PHE A 15 -17.95 49.66 10.06
C PHE A 15 -17.75 49.33 8.58
N VAL A 16 -17.29 50.31 7.79
CA VAL A 16 -17.02 50.12 6.35
C VAL A 16 -15.91 49.09 6.12
N VAL A 17 -14.84 49.13 6.91
CA VAL A 17 -13.76 48.13 6.81
C VAL A 17 -14.29 46.74 7.16
N HIS A 18 -15.13 46.61 8.20
CA HIS A 18 -15.71 45.33 8.58
C HIS A 18 -16.67 44.78 7.51
N GLU A 19 -17.48 45.65 6.90
CA GLU A 19 -18.37 45.32 5.78
C GLU A 19 -17.57 44.79 4.59
N VAL A 20 -16.55 45.54 4.14
CA VAL A 20 -15.72 45.16 3.00
C VAL A 20 -14.91 43.89 3.27
N VAL A 21 -14.40 43.70 4.49
CA VAL A 21 -13.72 42.45 4.88
C VAL A 21 -14.68 41.27 4.88
N SER A 22 -15.93 41.47 5.33
CA SER A 22 -16.96 40.43 5.31
C SER A 22 -17.38 40.10 3.88
N GLU A 23 -17.51 41.09 3.00
CA GLU A 23 -17.80 40.87 1.57
C GLU A 23 -16.66 40.13 0.86
N LEU A 24 -15.39 40.48 1.14
CA LEU A 24 -14.25 39.78 0.54
C LEU A 24 -14.15 38.31 0.99
N GLN A 25 -14.45 38.01 2.26
CA GLN A 25 -14.53 36.63 2.75
C GLN A 25 -15.64 35.81 2.09
N ASN A 26 -16.71 36.46 1.63
CA ASN A 26 -17.80 35.80 0.90
C ASN A 26 -17.51 35.63 -0.60
N ILE A 27 -16.52 36.34 -1.16
CA ILE A 27 -16.19 36.32 -2.59
C ILE A 27 -15.07 35.31 -2.92
N GLU A 28 -14.37 34.75 -1.91
CA GLU A 28 -13.42 33.65 -2.11
C GLU A 28 -14.12 32.32 -2.44
N CYS A 29 -14.49 32.20 -3.73
CA CYS A 29 -14.56 31.02 -4.59
C CYS A 29 -15.44 29.81 -4.22
N PRO A 30 -16.47 29.54 -5.05
CA PRO A 30 -17.04 28.21 -5.21
C PRO A 30 -16.22 27.45 -6.28
N THR A 31 -15.43 26.46 -5.85
CA THR A 31 -15.01 25.36 -6.75
C THR A 31 -15.19 24.02 -6.05
N ASP A 32 -16.19 23.29 -6.56
CA ASP A 32 -16.35 21.83 -6.62
C ASP A 32 -16.18 20.92 -5.37
N HIS A 33 -17.33 20.35 -4.98
CA HIS A 33 -17.53 18.93 -4.68
C HIS A 33 -16.79 18.30 -3.46
N LYS A 34 -17.45 18.32 -2.28
CA LYS A 34 -18.27 17.20 -1.72
C LYS A 34 -18.50 17.40 -0.21
N ASN A 35 -19.77 17.39 0.18
CA ASN A 35 -20.31 17.00 1.51
C ASN A 35 -19.32 16.96 2.69
N SER A 36 -19.35 17.95 3.59
CA SER A 36 -18.90 17.77 4.98
C SER A 36 -19.42 18.83 5.97
N ASP A 37 -20.61 19.40 5.74
CA ASP A 37 -21.38 20.01 6.84
C ASP A 37 -22.43 19.01 7.35
N GLN A 38 -21.94 17.89 7.86
CA GLN A 38 -22.68 17.07 8.81
C GLN A 38 -21.77 16.86 10.03
N VAL A 39 -22.05 17.66 11.05
CA VAL A 39 -22.01 17.30 12.47
C VAL A 39 -20.96 16.23 12.82
N LEU A 40 -19.84 16.69 13.38
CA LEU A 40 -18.81 15.88 14.05
C LEU A 40 -19.33 15.21 15.34
N GLU A 41 -20.51 14.57 15.28
CA GLU A 41 -21.06 13.65 16.28
C GLU A 41 -21.32 12.29 15.60
N THR A 42 -20.36 11.82 14.79
CA THR A 42 -20.44 10.49 14.19
C THR A 42 -19.77 9.50 15.13
N ASP A 43 -20.59 8.97 16.04
CA ASP A 43 -20.41 7.74 16.83
C ASP A 43 -18.95 7.29 16.97
N ASP A 44 -18.30 7.64 18.07
CA ASP A 44 -16.97 7.13 18.47
C ASP A 44 -16.88 5.59 18.52
N ARG A 45 -18.03 4.91 18.39
CA ARG A 45 -18.18 3.46 18.29
C ARG A 45 -18.08 2.89 16.87
N LEU A 46 -18.10 3.71 15.83
CA LEU A 46 -18.03 3.24 14.44
C LEU A 46 -16.61 2.87 14.04
N LEU A 47 -16.51 1.80 13.25
CA LEU A 47 -15.26 1.28 12.71
C LEU A 47 -14.90 1.98 11.41
N LEU A 48 -13.91 2.88 11.46
CA LEU A 48 -13.47 3.66 10.31
C LEU A 48 -12.65 2.84 9.32
N ARG A 49 -12.73 3.23 8.04
CA ARG A 49 -11.86 2.73 6.98
C ARG A 49 -10.46 3.34 7.08
N SER A 50 -9.51 2.79 6.31
CA SER A 50 -8.15 3.34 6.24
C SER A 50 -8.11 4.76 5.68
N SER A 51 -8.94 5.07 4.69
CA SER A 51 -9.05 6.40 4.09
C SER A 51 -9.56 7.42 5.10
N GLU A 52 -10.68 7.13 5.74
CA GLU A 52 -11.32 8.00 6.75
C GLU A 52 -10.40 8.25 7.95
N MET A 53 -9.70 7.22 8.43
CA MET A 53 -8.76 7.37 9.55
C MET A 53 -7.52 8.19 9.14
N ALA A 54 -7.04 8.01 7.90
CA ALA A 54 -5.91 8.77 7.38
C ALA A 54 -6.26 10.27 7.26
N GLU A 55 -7.47 10.58 6.79
CA GLU A 55 -8.02 11.93 6.77
C GLU A 55 -8.12 12.53 8.17
N ARG A 56 -8.67 11.77 9.14
CA ARG A 56 -8.79 12.22 10.55
C ARG A 56 -7.45 12.54 11.21
N LEU A 57 -6.41 11.78 10.87
CA LEU A 57 -5.06 11.99 11.39
C LEU A 57 -4.23 12.96 10.53
N SER A 58 -4.78 13.46 9.41
CA SER A 58 -4.05 14.27 8.43
C SER A 58 -2.76 13.61 7.93
N ILE A 59 -2.78 12.30 7.71
CA ILE A 59 -1.65 11.51 7.20
C ILE A 59 -2.02 10.77 5.91
N SER A 60 -1.02 10.29 5.17
CA SER A 60 -1.28 9.41 4.02
C SER A 60 -1.70 8.00 4.45
N GLU A 61 -2.58 7.36 3.67
CA GLU A 61 -2.98 5.96 3.90
C GLU A 61 -1.79 5.01 3.94
N ARG A 62 -0.78 5.25 3.08
CA ARG A 62 0.46 4.47 3.06
C ARG A 62 1.19 4.55 4.38
N HIS A 63 1.21 5.73 5.00
CA HIS A 63 1.83 5.93 6.31
C HIS A 63 1.03 5.23 7.42
N LEU A 64 -0.30 5.34 7.41
CA LEU A 64 -1.17 4.63 8.34
C LEU A 64 -0.97 3.10 8.25
N HIS A 65 -0.87 2.56 7.04
CA HIS A 65 -0.59 1.14 6.83
C HIS A 65 0.80 0.77 7.38
N ARG A 66 1.81 1.62 7.16
CA ARG A 66 3.15 1.43 7.71
C ARG A 66 3.12 1.40 9.24
N MET A 67 2.42 2.33 9.89
CA MET A 67 2.25 2.36 11.36
C MET A 67 1.55 1.10 11.88
N THR A 68 0.57 0.58 11.14
CA THR A 68 -0.13 -0.66 11.50
C THR A 68 0.82 -1.87 11.50
N VAL A 69 1.76 -1.93 10.54
CA VAL A 69 2.72 -3.03 10.43
C VAL A 69 3.90 -2.87 11.39
N GLU A 70 4.46 -1.66 11.51
CA GLU A 70 5.68 -1.38 12.27
C GLU A 70 5.41 -1.14 13.75
N ARG A 71 4.45 -0.25 14.05
CA ARG A 71 4.15 0.21 15.40
C ARG A 71 2.97 -0.53 16.05
N GLY A 72 2.28 -1.38 15.29
CA GLY A 72 1.22 -2.24 15.82
C GLY A 72 -0.06 -1.48 16.17
N LEU A 73 -0.39 -0.45 15.40
CA LEU A 73 -1.58 0.38 15.60
C LEU A 73 -2.85 -0.50 15.75
N PRO A 74 -3.69 -0.25 16.77
CA PRO A 74 -4.87 -1.08 17.04
C PRO A 74 -5.81 -1.15 15.84
N CYS A 75 -5.94 -2.34 15.25
CA CYS A 75 -6.76 -2.54 14.07
C CYS A 75 -7.59 -3.82 14.15
N ILE A 76 -8.77 -3.77 13.54
CA ILE A 76 -9.68 -4.90 13.39
C ILE A 76 -9.65 -5.32 11.93
N ARG A 77 -9.30 -6.57 11.68
CA ARG A 77 -9.30 -7.15 10.33
C ARG A 77 -10.61 -7.88 10.08
N ILE A 78 -11.31 -7.47 9.02
CA ILE A 78 -12.54 -8.10 8.54
C ILE A 78 -12.27 -8.57 7.10
N GLY A 79 -11.93 -9.85 6.95
CA GLY A 79 -11.48 -10.40 5.67
C GLY A 79 -10.18 -9.73 5.19
N GLN A 80 -10.23 -9.11 4.01
CA GLN A 80 -9.11 -8.34 3.43
C GLN A 80 -9.11 -6.86 3.86
N SER A 81 -10.20 -6.38 4.47
CA SER A 81 -10.31 -4.99 4.88
C SER A 81 -9.83 -4.79 6.30
N VAL A 82 -9.14 -3.66 6.52
CA VAL A 82 -8.72 -3.19 7.84
C VAL A 82 -9.66 -2.08 8.28
N ARG A 83 -10.02 -2.10 9.56
CA ARG A 83 -10.86 -1.10 10.22
C ARG A 83 -10.22 -0.62 11.51
N PHE A 84 -10.49 0.62 11.86
CA PHE A 84 -9.90 1.30 13.02
C PHE A 84 -11.01 1.80 13.96
N ARG A 85 -10.77 1.67 15.27
CA ARG A 85 -11.59 2.35 16.29
C ARG A 85 -10.89 3.67 16.61
N VAL A 86 -11.63 4.77 16.58
CA VAL A 86 -11.07 6.11 16.81
C VAL A 86 -10.47 6.20 18.21
N GLU A 87 -11.23 5.81 19.23
CA GLU A 87 -10.78 5.83 20.64
C GLU A 87 -9.46 5.07 20.84
N ALA A 88 -9.40 3.83 20.36
CA ALA A 88 -8.22 2.98 20.55
C ALA A 88 -6.96 3.56 19.84
N VAL A 89 -7.13 4.24 18.71
CA VAL A 89 -6.01 4.88 18.03
C VAL A 89 -5.55 6.14 18.76
N ASN A 90 -6.49 6.93 19.30
CA ASN A 90 -6.18 8.11 20.09
C ASN A 90 -5.48 7.76 21.41
N GLU A 91 -6.00 6.76 22.15
CA GLU A 91 -5.35 6.24 23.36
C GLU A 91 -3.93 5.75 23.07
N TRP A 92 -3.76 5.01 21.97
CA TRP A 92 -2.46 4.55 21.52
C TRP A 92 -1.50 5.70 21.20
N LEU A 93 -2.00 6.78 20.59
CA LEU A 93 -1.19 7.96 20.28
C LEU A 93 -0.74 8.67 21.56
N LEU A 94 -1.64 8.83 22.53
CA LEU A 94 -1.32 9.39 23.85
C LEU A 94 -0.30 8.54 24.61
N GLU A 95 -0.41 7.21 24.56
CA GLU A 95 0.57 6.29 25.16
C GLU A 95 1.94 6.37 24.45
N ALA A 96 1.93 6.51 23.12
CA ALA A 96 3.15 6.70 22.35
C ALA A 96 3.84 8.02 22.71
N GLU A 97 3.10 9.13 22.81
CA GLU A 97 3.65 10.42 23.23
C GLU A 97 4.22 10.38 24.65
N SER A 98 3.55 9.68 25.56
CA SER A 98 4.03 9.47 26.93
C SER A 98 5.30 8.61 27.00
N THR A 99 5.43 7.64 26.09
CA THR A 99 6.56 6.69 26.06
C THR A 99 7.76 7.23 25.28
N GLU A 100 7.58 8.15 24.32
CA GLU A 100 8.68 8.74 23.54
C GLU A 100 9.62 9.61 24.41
N GLY A 101 9.25 9.91 25.67
CA GLY A 101 10.17 10.42 26.69
C GLY A 101 11.18 9.39 27.24
N SER A 102 10.93 8.09 27.05
CA SER A 102 11.79 6.98 27.45
C SER A 102 12.09 6.11 26.22
N LYS A 103 13.22 6.39 25.58
CA LYS A 103 13.75 5.71 24.39
C LYS A 103 13.52 4.19 24.38
N GLN A 104 13.03 3.72 23.22
CA GLN A 104 13.28 2.42 22.59
C GLN A 104 12.55 1.17 23.12
N GLN A 105 11.71 0.64 22.22
CA GLN A 105 11.39 -0.78 21.97
C GLN A 105 10.69 -1.57 23.07
N VAL A 106 9.48 -2.07 22.78
CA VAL A 106 9.13 -3.45 23.13
C VAL A 106 8.39 -4.14 21.98
N SER A 107 9.07 -5.13 21.42
CA SER A 107 8.51 -6.16 20.55
C SER A 107 7.49 -6.99 21.33
N VAL A 108 6.19 -6.78 21.07
CA VAL A 108 5.14 -7.61 21.67
C VAL A 108 5.10 -8.97 20.98
N LYS A 109 5.77 -9.95 21.60
CA LYS A 109 5.51 -11.39 21.45
C LYS A 109 4.01 -11.65 21.66
N LYS A 110 3.31 -12.04 20.60
CA LYS A 110 1.94 -12.58 20.70
C LYS A 110 1.95 -13.83 21.59
N LYS A 111 1.45 -13.69 22.82
CA LYS A 111 1.00 -14.81 23.64
C LYS A 111 -0.25 -15.41 23.00
N ASN A 112 -0.14 -16.68 22.64
CA ASN A 112 -1.19 -17.53 22.10
C ASN A 112 -2.23 -17.79 23.20
N ILE A 113 -3.32 -17.01 23.22
CA ILE A 113 -4.47 -17.31 24.06
C ILE A 113 -5.35 -18.30 23.30
N LYS A 114 -5.16 -19.57 23.62
CA LYS A 114 -5.98 -20.69 23.20
C LYS A 114 -7.31 -20.63 23.96
N THR A 115 -8.29 -19.92 23.43
CA THR A 115 -9.65 -19.91 23.99
C THR A 115 -10.28 -21.28 23.76
N LYS A 116 -10.36 -22.06 24.83
CA LYS A 116 -11.08 -23.34 24.89
C LYS A 116 -12.58 -23.05 24.77
N GLN A 117 -13.20 -23.45 23.67
CA GLN A 117 -14.66 -23.65 23.66
C GLN A 117 -14.97 -25.07 24.18
N PRO A 118 -15.91 -25.23 25.13
CA PRO A 118 -16.46 -26.52 25.49
C PRO A 118 -17.84 -26.74 24.85
N LYS A 119 -18.20 -28.05 24.73
CA LYS A 119 -19.56 -28.64 24.53
C LYS A 119 -20.02 -28.76 23.06
N ILE A 120 -20.62 -29.86 22.55
CA ILE A 120 -21.13 -31.16 23.05
C ILE A 120 -21.29 -32.07 21.78
N PRO A 121 -21.21 -33.42 21.89
CA PRO A 121 -21.34 -34.33 20.75
C PRO A 121 -22.79 -34.78 20.51
N GLN A 122 -23.19 -34.97 19.24
CA GLN A 122 -24.35 -35.81 18.90
C GLN A 122 -23.99 -36.92 17.92
N LYS A 123 -24.17 -38.13 18.43
CA LYS A 123 -24.24 -39.41 17.73
C LYS A 123 -25.69 -39.62 17.25
N SER A 124 -25.84 -40.07 16.01
CA SER A 124 -26.84 -41.06 15.56
C SER A 124 -26.38 -41.50 14.15
N GLN A 125 -25.77 -42.67 13.96
CA GLN A 125 -26.40 -43.99 13.72
C GLN A 125 -27.62 -43.86 12.80
N GLN A 126 -27.58 -44.36 11.56
CA GLN A 126 -27.85 -45.76 11.18
C GLN A 126 -27.10 -46.12 9.86
N LYS A 127 -26.29 -47.22 9.83
CA LYS A 127 -26.56 -48.53 9.18
C LYS A 127 -27.16 -48.40 7.76
N LYS A 128 -26.57 -48.91 6.65
CA LYS A 128 -26.31 -50.32 6.24
C LYS A 128 -25.89 -50.20 4.74
N VAL A 129 -24.84 -50.79 4.13
CA VAL A 129 -24.64 -52.18 3.61
C VAL A 129 -23.34 -52.10 2.76
N LYS A 130 -22.23 -52.75 3.12
CA LYS A 130 -21.69 -54.03 2.57
C LYS A 130 -21.49 -54.07 1.03
N LYS A 131 -20.25 -53.84 0.57
CA LYS A 131 -19.58 -54.75 -0.40
C LYS A 131 -18.06 -54.61 -0.33
N GLN A 132 -17.40 -55.72 -0.04
CA GLN A 132 -15.96 -55.94 -0.07
C GLN A 132 -15.56 -56.29 -1.50
N THR A 133 -14.34 -55.91 -1.91
CA THR A 133 -13.41 -56.80 -2.62
C THR A 133 -12.00 -56.21 -2.53
N ALA A 134 -11.09 -57.05 -2.03
CA ALA A 134 -9.67 -56.80 -1.90
C ALA A 134 -8.93 -56.99 -3.23
N THR A 135 -7.75 -56.37 -3.39
CA THR A 135 -6.49 -57.03 -3.78
C THR A 135 -5.31 -56.05 -3.71
N LYS A 136 -4.33 -56.38 -2.85
CA LYS A 136 -2.88 -56.05 -2.94
C LYS A 136 -2.19 -57.43 -3.11
N PRO A 137 -0.99 -57.59 -3.75
CA PRO A 137 0.27 -57.16 -3.10
C PRO A 137 1.55 -56.91 -3.98
N LYS A 138 2.49 -56.15 -3.38
CA LYS A 138 3.98 -56.33 -3.29
C LYS A 138 4.89 -56.25 -4.55
N ILE A 139 5.83 -55.26 -4.66
CA ILE A 139 7.22 -55.12 -4.07
C ILE A 139 8.30 -55.82 -4.97
N PRO A 140 9.51 -55.25 -5.27
CA PRO A 140 10.48 -54.81 -4.26
C PRO A 140 11.34 -53.56 -4.49
N ALA A 141 11.96 -53.18 -3.37
CA ALA A 141 12.93 -52.13 -3.13
C ALA A 141 14.39 -52.62 -3.26
N LYS A 142 15.31 -51.67 -3.51
CA LYS A 142 16.73 -51.62 -3.07
C LYS A 142 17.14 -50.14 -3.16
N VAL A 143 17.12 -49.35 -2.07
CA VAL A 143 18.16 -49.12 -1.06
C VAL A 143 19.57 -48.87 -1.65
N SER A 144 20.02 -47.62 -1.62
CA SER A 144 21.38 -47.27 -1.17
C SER A 144 21.41 -45.84 -0.60
N LYS A 145 22.06 -45.71 0.55
CA LYS A 145 22.16 -44.53 1.40
C LYS A 145 23.36 -43.69 0.94
N GLN A 146 23.28 -42.36 1.05
CA GLN A 146 24.39 -41.58 1.63
C GLN A 146 23.93 -40.21 2.14
N LYS A 147 24.51 -39.88 3.30
CA LYS A 147 24.27 -38.76 4.24
C LYS A 147 24.91 -37.47 3.70
N LYS A 148 24.31 -36.28 3.94
CA LYS A 148 24.97 -35.07 4.50
C LYS A 148 24.08 -33.79 4.50
N VAL A 149 23.89 -33.24 5.71
CA VAL A 149 23.74 -31.81 6.15
C VAL A 149 22.56 -30.95 5.62
N PRO A 150 21.76 -30.28 6.49
CA PRO A 150 20.76 -29.31 6.06
C PRO A 150 21.35 -27.89 6.03
N MET A 151 21.45 -27.29 4.83
CA MET A 151 21.51 -25.83 4.67
C MET A 151 20.25 -25.34 3.99
N LYS A 152 19.67 -24.27 4.56
CA LYS A 152 18.48 -23.55 4.11
C LYS A 152 18.56 -23.20 2.62
N LYS A 153 17.56 -23.61 1.84
CA LYS A 153 17.22 -22.99 0.56
C LYS A 153 15.73 -22.66 0.54
N SER A 154 15.46 -21.36 0.61
CA SER A 154 14.25 -20.71 0.15
C SER A 154 14.15 -20.91 -1.37
N GLY A 155 13.06 -21.50 -1.81
CA GLY A 155 12.79 -21.72 -3.23
C GLY A 155 11.39 -22.30 -3.38
N SER A 156 10.38 -21.46 -3.18
CA SER A 156 9.02 -21.82 -3.57
C SER A 156 9.02 -21.92 -5.09
N GLN A 157 8.99 -23.15 -5.60
CA GLN A 157 8.59 -23.42 -6.98
C GLN A 157 7.20 -22.83 -7.18
N ARG A 158 7.13 -21.74 -7.94
CA ARG A 158 5.86 -21.19 -8.44
C ARG A 158 5.61 -21.89 -9.76
N THR A 159 4.61 -22.77 -9.74
CA THR A 159 4.02 -23.40 -10.92
C THR A 159 3.48 -22.34 -11.89
N ASN A 160 3.81 -22.50 -13.18
CA ASN A 160 3.25 -21.88 -14.38
C ASN A 160 2.97 -20.36 -14.37
N PRO A 161 3.70 -19.54 -15.15
CA PRO A 161 3.18 -18.25 -15.58
C PRO A 161 2.09 -18.51 -16.64
N GLU A 162 0.84 -18.40 -16.22
CA GLU A 162 -0.28 -18.05 -17.08
C GLU A 162 0.10 -16.76 -17.84
N PRO A 163 -0.20 -16.62 -19.14
CA PRO A 163 0.32 -15.53 -19.97
C PRO A 163 -0.28 -14.21 -19.49
N GLU A 164 0.46 -13.53 -18.61
CA GLU A 164 0.24 -12.13 -18.28
C GLU A 164 0.17 -11.40 -19.61
N GLN A 165 -1.01 -10.84 -19.88
CA GLN A 165 -1.28 -9.93 -20.98
C GLN A 165 0.01 -9.19 -21.33
N GLU A 166 0.56 -9.49 -22.51
CA GLU A 166 1.73 -8.82 -23.06
C GLU A 166 1.39 -7.33 -23.16
N ARG A 167 1.56 -6.61 -22.05
CA ARG A 167 1.80 -5.18 -22.07
C ARG A 167 3.11 -5.10 -22.83
N THR A 168 2.99 -4.84 -24.12
CA THR A 168 4.09 -4.70 -25.06
C THR A 168 5.05 -3.66 -24.51
N ASN A 169 5.99 -4.14 -23.69
CA ASN A 169 6.90 -3.27 -22.98
C ASN A 169 7.76 -2.63 -24.06
N PRO A 170 7.77 -1.30 -24.20
CA PRO A 170 8.42 -0.65 -25.32
C PRO A 170 9.92 -0.97 -25.38
N PHE A 171 10.54 -1.27 -24.23
CA PHE A 171 11.91 -1.75 -24.18
C PHE A 171 12.09 -3.14 -24.83
N ARG A 172 11.13 -4.07 -24.67
CA ARG A 172 11.19 -5.38 -25.34
C ARG A 172 11.04 -5.26 -26.85
N LEU A 173 10.23 -4.31 -27.33
CA LEU A 173 10.13 -4.03 -28.76
C LEU A 173 11.46 -3.52 -29.31
N LEU A 174 12.11 -2.61 -28.59
CA LEU A 174 13.42 -2.08 -28.95
C LEU A 174 14.48 -3.19 -29.01
N LEU A 175 14.53 -4.07 -28.01
CA LEU A 175 15.46 -5.20 -28.03
C LEU A 175 15.18 -6.16 -29.20
N LYS A 176 13.91 -6.46 -29.47
CA LYS A 176 13.50 -7.28 -30.62
C LYS A 176 13.87 -6.64 -31.96
N GLU A 177 13.77 -5.31 -32.06
CA GLU A 177 14.18 -4.55 -33.25
C GLU A 177 15.69 -4.61 -33.47
N ILE A 178 16.49 -4.56 -32.39
CA ILE A 178 17.95 -4.68 -32.45
C ILE A 178 18.39 -6.15 -32.65
N GLY A 179 17.50 -7.11 -32.40
CA GLY A 179 17.77 -8.55 -32.53
C GLY A 179 18.53 -9.14 -31.34
N VAL A 180 18.37 -8.55 -30.15
CA VAL A 180 19.11 -8.96 -28.95
C VAL A 180 18.17 -9.63 -27.95
N ASP A 181 18.59 -10.78 -27.44
CA ASP A 181 17.85 -11.51 -26.43
C ASP A 181 18.10 -10.91 -25.04
N ARG A 182 17.03 -10.77 -24.25
CA ARG A 182 17.10 -10.19 -22.91
C ARG A 182 17.96 -11.02 -21.95
N ASP A 183 18.06 -12.32 -22.19
CA ASP A 183 18.76 -13.26 -21.32
C ASP A 183 20.30 -13.13 -21.40
N GLU A 184 20.81 -12.43 -22.42
CA GLU A 184 22.24 -12.10 -22.53
C GLU A 184 22.66 -11.00 -21.55
N PHE A 185 21.70 -10.17 -21.12
CA PHE A 185 21.95 -9.12 -20.15
C PHE A 185 21.65 -9.61 -18.73
N GLY A 186 22.50 -9.19 -17.79
CA GLY A 186 22.23 -9.33 -16.36
C GLY A 186 20.93 -8.63 -15.93
N PRO A 187 20.57 -8.68 -14.64
CA PRO A 187 19.37 -8.03 -14.13
C PRO A 187 19.43 -6.51 -14.33
N LEU A 188 18.92 -6.05 -15.47
CA LEU A 188 18.94 -4.65 -15.86
C LEU A 188 17.84 -3.89 -15.11
N THR A 189 18.25 -2.86 -14.38
CA THR A 189 17.34 -2.02 -13.60
C THR A 189 16.80 -0.86 -14.43
N ASN A 190 15.61 -0.37 -14.09
CA ASN A 190 15.04 0.82 -14.74
C ASN A 190 15.95 2.05 -14.58
N GLY A 191 16.74 2.12 -13.50
CA GLY A 191 17.70 3.20 -13.27
C GLY A 191 18.86 3.19 -14.27
N GLU A 192 19.40 2.01 -14.58
CA GLU A 192 20.48 1.86 -15.58
C GLU A 192 19.98 2.20 -16.98
N LEU A 193 18.77 1.77 -17.35
CA LEU A 193 18.15 2.16 -18.62
C LEU A 193 18.02 3.67 -18.77
N MET A 194 17.59 4.35 -17.70
CA MET A 194 17.45 5.80 -17.67
C MET A 194 18.81 6.50 -17.79
N GLN A 195 19.85 5.96 -17.15
CA GLN A 195 21.22 6.49 -17.26
C GLN A 195 21.80 6.32 -18.66
N ILE A 196 21.63 5.17 -19.30
CA ILE A 196 22.11 4.91 -20.67
C ILE A 196 21.38 5.82 -21.67
N ALA A 197 20.07 6.01 -21.48
CA ALA A 197 19.26 6.86 -22.33
C ALA A 197 19.54 8.36 -22.12
N GLU A 198 20.12 8.74 -20.97
CA GLU A 198 20.31 10.13 -20.51
C GLU A 198 18.99 10.93 -20.50
N VAL A 199 17.92 10.31 -19.99
CA VAL A 199 16.57 10.89 -19.96
C VAL A 199 16.11 11.14 -18.54
N ASP A 200 15.26 12.14 -18.34
CA ASP A 200 14.62 12.42 -17.07
C ASP A 200 13.55 11.37 -16.70
N LEU A 201 13.33 11.18 -15.40
CA LEU A 201 12.39 10.20 -14.89
C LEU A 201 10.96 10.35 -15.45
N PRO A 202 10.38 11.57 -15.58
CA PRO A 202 9.07 11.77 -16.19
C PRO A 202 8.97 11.25 -17.62
N THR A 203 9.96 11.56 -18.47
CA THR A 203 9.97 11.12 -19.87
C THR A 203 10.17 9.62 -19.97
N PHE A 204 11.08 9.05 -19.19
CA PHE A 204 11.29 7.60 -19.14
C PHE A 204 10.02 6.85 -18.67
N HIS A 205 9.36 7.34 -17.62
CA HIS A 205 8.12 6.75 -17.12
C HIS A 205 6.96 6.92 -18.12
N GLY A 206 6.92 8.05 -18.83
CA GLY A 206 5.98 8.30 -19.90
C GLY A 206 6.10 7.29 -21.03
N TRP A 207 7.34 6.96 -21.41
CA TRP A 207 7.62 5.94 -22.39
C TRP A 207 7.23 4.54 -21.91
N MET A 208 7.71 4.13 -20.75
CA MET A 208 7.52 2.78 -20.23
C MET A 208 6.07 2.41 -19.92
N TYR A 209 5.27 3.37 -19.43
CA TYR A 209 3.95 3.07 -18.86
C TYR A 209 2.79 3.83 -19.49
N LEU A 210 3.05 5.01 -20.07
CA LEU A 210 1.99 5.88 -20.60
C LEU A 210 1.91 5.84 -22.13
N GLY A 211 2.76 5.04 -22.79
CA GLY A 211 2.79 4.93 -24.25
C GLY A 211 3.22 6.22 -24.96
N LYS A 212 3.88 7.15 -24.25
CA LYS A 212 4.45 8.34 -24.87
C LYS A 212 5.71 7.96 -25.65
N GLY A 213 5.98 8.64 -26.77
CA GLY A 213 7.24 8.47 -27.48
C GLY A 213 8.43 8.96 -26.65
N MET A 214 9.55 8.23 -26.70
CA MET A 214 10.82 8.72 -26.16
C MET A 214 11.54 9.53 -27.24
N PRO A 215 12.31 10.58 -26.90
CA PRO A 215 13.15 11.27 -27.88
C PRO A 215 14.07 10.29 -28.62
N GLU A 216 14.20 10.46 -29.94
CA GLU A 216 14.96 9.54 -30.81
C GLU A 216 16.43 9.46 -30.40
N GLU A 217 17.03 10.57 -29.94
CA GLU A 217 18.40 10.61 -29.43
C GLU A 217 18.64 9.61 -28.29
N ALA A 218 17.66 9.43 -27.42
CA ALA A 218 17.73 8.51 -26.30
C ALA A 218 17.57 7.05 -26.76
N LEU A 219 16.71 6.80 -27.75
CA LEU A 219 16.57 5.47 -28.36
C LEU A 219 17.86 5.06 -29.08
N GLU A 220 18.52 5.98 -29.78
CA GLU A 220 19.82 5.74 -30.38
C GLU A 220 20.90 5.40 -29.37
N LYS A 221 20.94 6.10 -28.21
CA LYS A 221 21.91 5.79 -27.14
C LYS A 221 21.70 4.39 -26.60
N LEU A 222 20.45 3.98 -26.37
CA LEU A 222 20.12 2.61 -25.98
C LEU A 222 20.56 1.60 -27.05
N ARG A 223 20.21 1.84 -28.33
CA ARG A 223 20.63 0.99 -29.46
C ARG A 223 22.15 0.83 -29.50
N LYS A 224 22.90 1.93 -29.45
CA LYS A 224 24.38 1.92 -29.45
C LYS A 224 24.96 1.16 -28.26
N HIS A 225 24.40 1.33 -27.06
CA HIS A 225 24.87 0.67 -25.85
C HIS A 225 24.69 -0.85 -25.94
N PHE A 226 23.50 -1.32 -26.32
CA PHE A 226 23.22 -2.75 -26.42
C PHE A 226 23.91 -3.40 -27.62
N SER A 227 24.04 -2.71 -28.75
CA SER A 227 24.81 -3.24 -29.91
C SER A 227 26.31 -3.35 -29.63
N LYS A 228 26.88 -2.50 -28.77
CA LYS A 228 28.32 -2.57 -28.40
C LYS A 228 28.64 -3.70 -27.43
N THR A 229 27.62 -4.17 -26.69
CA THR A 229 27.82 -5.16 -25.62
C THR A 229 27.84 -6.60 -26.17
N ILE A 230 27.43 -6.78 -27.42
CA ILE A 230 27.49 -8.02 -28.22
C ILE A 230 28.81 -8.03 -28.99
#